data_AF-A0A2V9IJ17-F1
#
_entry.id   AF-A0A2V9IJ17-F1
#
_cell.length_a   1.000
_cell.length_b   1.000
_cell.length_c   1.000
_cell.angle_alpha   90.00
_cell.angle_beta   90.00
_cell.angle_gamma   90.00
#
_symmetry.space_group_name_H-M   'P 1'
#
loop_
_entity.id
_entity.type
_entity.pdbx_description
1 polymer ?
#
loop_
_entity_poly.entity_id
_entity_poly.type
_entity_poly.pdbx_seq_one_letter_code
_entity_poly.pdbx_strand_id
1 'polypeptide(L)'
;MPSPLSSTVPWACAIVRHVKECPRCGNFYPHAFQFCPVDGALLLEGPEGDSESSEASLPLPLRKGTYISLKTLVLATAFLVSTSVLAFTGVFFYQYLKPKYGGLVVKTTPSGAAVYVDGKQRGSSPLTIGEIRAGGHQIKAAKEGYREYVQQVEVIPYSTENLHWTLDPIVPHLTNEQLAEIEAWKKKVESAQKENILLPPPDDYNVLYFADRILQIDPANAYAQEVKGKVAEITRRSAEVAYAREEWLEAEKHYKNLALMFPNDISISERLDDIATKIDASLKDREKQIGEWTGKAEAAFNAGTLVPPDKDNALDALRNIERLDKKNAYAREALSRLKELLVSRGDTKISSGDWQGARGDFRLVIQYFPDDTYSKSRLSMVESKLAEAALAEQQRIQRTQEEQQSSQRMAALRQSALNSYRSGAHAKAISEWQEYLKFEPGSDEALFYLGASYMEQKQLDTAILYFERCVSVNPNHALAHLNLGILYDRHRNDLAKAAEHLRKVKELGGADKYSPERVQAMTRDVQERASLNAVQNETFPVEHRHAFSSCRGGLVITQNGIEFKTTETDHSFYEAYGALRTFSVQGDELSIKTQNNKRYNFHFLKEGDGSKVRRLAGRYTLVTQ
;
A
#
# COMPACT_ATOMS: atom_id res chain seq x y z
N MET A 1 -7.06 -42.06 8.33
CA MET A 1 -7.14 -43.51 8.08
C MET A 1 -5.73 -44.01 7.78
N PRO A 2 -5.17 -44.93 8.58
CA PRO A 2 -3.79 -45.40 8.42
C PRO A 2 -3.69 -46.80 7.77
N SER A 3 -2.48 -47.09 7.25
CA SER A 3 -1.80 -48.40 7.12
C SER A 3 -2.16 -49.33 5.91
N PRO A 4 -1.39 -50.39 5.59
CA PRO A 4 0.09 -50.55 5.46
C PRO A 4 0.55 -51.56 4.35
N LEU A 5 1.85 -51.93 4.35
CA LEU A 5 2.53 -53.12 3.73
C LEU A 5 2.89 -52.98 2.23
N SER A 6 4.01 -53.46 1.67
CA SER A 6 5.01 -54.49 2.06
C SER A 6 6.30 -54.38 1.21
N SER A 7 7.44 -54.74 1.82
CA SER A 7 8.62 -55.46 1.29
C SER A 7 9.02 -55.40 -0.20
N THR A 8 10.30 -55.12 -0.49
CA THR A 8 11.30 -56.13 -0.91
C THR A 8 12.71 -55.53 -1.12
N VAL A 9 13.71 -56.31 -0.71
CA VAL A 9 15.20 -56.16 -0.78
C VAL A 9 15.65 -57.07 -1.95
N PRO A 10 16.78 -56.91 -2.71
CA PRO A 10 18.14 -56.80 -2.15
C PRO A 10 19.23 -56.06 -2.96
N TRP A 11 20.40 -55.83 -2.34
CA TRP A 11 21.73 -56.09 -2.92
C TRP A 11 22.80 -56.19 -1.81
N ALA A 12 23.80 -57.03 -2.09
CA ALA A 12 24.65 -57.74 -1.15
C ALA A 12 25.93 -56.98 -0.75
N CYS A 13 26.47 -57.29 0.43
CA CYS A 13 27.91 -57.25 0.67
C CYS A 13 28.31 -58.26 1.76
N ALA A 14 29.14 -59.22 1.38
CA ALA A 14 29.63 -60.32 2.20
C ALA A 14 30.96 -59.96 2.85
N ILE A 15 31.07 -60.08 4.18
CA ILE A 15 32.34 -60.29 4.89
C ILE A 15 32.08 -61.32 5.99
N VAL A 16 32.55 -62.54 5.77
CA VAL A 16 32.49 -63.67 6.72
C VAL A 16 33.60 -63.47 7.77
N ARG A 17 33.23 -63.31 9.04
CA ARG A 17 34.13 -63.54 10.18
C ARG A 17 33.74 -64.87 10.82
N HIS A 18 34.70 -65.78 11.00
CA HIS A 18 34.48 -67.06 11.66
C HIS A 18 34.10 -66.85 13.13
N VAL A 19 32.90 -67.29 13.51
CA VAL A 19 32.36 -67.20 14.86
C VAL A 19 32.22 -68.62 15.42
N LYS A 20 32.72 -68.89 16.63
CA LYS A 20 32.60 -70.20 17.28
C LYS A 20 31.50 -70.17 18.34
N GLU A 21 30.68 -71.22 18.39
CA GLU A 21 29.63 -71.40 19.39
C GLU A 21 30.23 -71.93 20.70
N CYS A 22 29.84 -71.37 21.84
CA CYS A 22 30.19 -71.91 23.14
C CYS A 22 29.26 -73.09 23.49
N PRO A 23 29.76 -74.33 23.68
CA PRO A 23 28.91 -75.50 23.90
C PRO A 23 28.13 -75.48 25.23
N ARG A 24 28.40 -74.51 26.12
CA ARG A 24 27.73 -74.37 27.42
C ARG A 24 26.60 -73.33 27.40
N CYS A 25 26.75 -72.21 26.72
CA CYS A 25 25.74 -71.14 26.69
C CYS A 25 25.07 -70.94 25.32
N GLY A 26 25.52 -71.63 24.27
CA GLY A 26 24.92 -71.59 22.93
C GLY A 26 25.14 -70.27 22.15
N ASN A 27 25.93 -69.33 22.70
CA ASN A 27 26.20 -68.05 22.05
C ASN A 27 27.46 -68.13 21.16
N PHE A 28 27.41 -67.36 20.06
CA PHE A 28 28.49 -67.26 19.08
C PHE A 28 29.39 -66.05 19.37
N TYR A 29 30.69 -66.28 19.39
CA TYR A 29 31.68 -65.25 19.67
C TYR A 29 32.88 -65.29 18.69
N PRO A 30 33.51 -64.13 18.41
CA PRO A 30 34.49 -63.98 17.33
C PRO A 30 35.92 -64.48 17.64
N HIS A 31 36.24 -64.90 18.87
CA HIS A 31 37.58 -65.36 19.29
C HIS A 31 37.49 -66.63 20.14
N ALA A 32 38.49 -67.50 20.24
CA ALA A 32 38.39 -68.69 21.10
C ALA A 32 38.44 -68.34 22.61
N PHE A 33 37.65 -69.02 23.44
CA PHE A 33 37.56 -68.79 24.90
C PHE A 33 37.83 -70.08 25.68
N GLN A 34 38.65 -69.99 26.73
CA GLN A 34 38.94 -71.09 27.68
C GLN A 34 37.93 -71.18 28.84
N PHE A 35 37.11 -70.13 29.01
CA PHE A 35 36.06 -70.04 30.02
C PHE A 35 34.77 -69.52 29.36
N CYS A 36 33.61 -69.97 29.81
CA CYS A 36 32.33 -69.46 29.29
C CYS A 36 32.15 -67.96 29.64
N PRO A 37 31.94 -67.05 28.68
CA PRO A 37 31.89 -65.60 28.94
C PRO A 37 30.70 -65.11 29.78
N VAL A 38 29.70 -65.96 30.01
CA VAL A 38 28.47 -65.61 30.74
C VAL A 38 28.55 -65.99 32.23
N ASP A 39 29.12 -67.16 32.54
CA ASP A 39 29.16 -67.70 33.91
C ASP A 39 30.58 -68.02 34.42
N GLY A 40 31.63 -67.80 33.60
CA GLY A 40 33.03 -67.87 34.00
C GLY A 40 33.58 -69.28 34.25
N ALA A 41 32.82 -70.33 33.95
CA ALA A 41 33.24 -71.71 34.20
C ALA A 41 34.27 -72.21 33.16
N LEU A 42 35.31 -72.91 33.63
CA LEU A 42 36.38 -73.50 32.81
C LEU A 42 35.83 -74.63 31.92
N LEU A 43 36.28 -74.69 30.66
CA LEU A 43 35.89 -75.70 29.68
C LEU A 43 37.08 -76.62 29.34
N LEU A 44 37.42 -77.60 30.19
CA LEU A 44 38.47 -78.60 29.87
C LEU A 44 38.24 -79.96 30.54
N GLU A 45 38.31 -81.02 29.73
CA GLU A 45 38.91 -82.32 30.09
C GLU A 45 39.56 -82.95 28.82
N GLY A 46 40.77 -83.48 28.97
CA GLY A 46 41.48 -84.27 27.96
C GLY A 46 42.76 -84.87 28.55
N PRO A 47 43.00 -86.21 28.48
CA PRO A 47 43.89 -86.90 29.41
C PRO A 47 45.35 -87.10 28.92
N GLU A 48 46.19 -87.22 29.94
CA GLU A 48 47.50 -87.87 30.16
C GLU A 48 48.20 -88.61 29.00
N GLY A 49 49.52 -88.37 28.89
CA GLY A 49 50.47 -89.18 28.12
C GLY A 49 51.72 -89.49 28.94
N ASP A 50 52.04 -90.77 29.07
CA ASP A 50 53.25 -91.32 29.69
C ASP A 50 54.10 -92.06 28.63
N SER A 51 55.42 -91.86 28.68
CA SER A 51 56.47 -92.66 28.02
C SER A 51 57.79 -92.42 28.78
N GLU A 52 58.56 -93.37 29.31
CA GLU A 52 59.52 -94.31 28.67
C GLU A 52 60.17 -95.16 29.81
N SER A 53 60.25 -96.50 29.77
CA SER A 53 61.25 -97.44 29.19
C SER A 53 62.48 -97.86 30.07
N SER A 54 62.43 -99.13 30.52
CA SER A 54 63.45 -100.20 30.74
C SER A 54 64.85 -100.03 31.37
N GLU A 55 65.16 -100.94 32.31
CA GLU A 55 66.44 -101.27 32.97
C GLU A 55 67.41 -102.18 32.17
N ALA A 56 68.71 -102.20 32.55
CA ALA A 56 69.69 -103.33 32.63
C ALA A 56 71.16 -102.81 32.45
N SER A 57 72.29 -103.30 33.00
CA SER A 57 72.68 -104.50 33.79
C SER A 57 74.19 -104.49 34.17
N LEU A 58 74.54 -105.11 35.33
CA LEU A 58 75.71 -105.96 35.72
C LEU A 58 77.18 -105.44 35.86
N PRO A 59 77.95 -105.90 36.90
CA PRO A 59 79.41 -105.68 37.06
C PRO A 59 80.30 -106.95 37.15
N LEU A 60 81.65 -106.74 37.12
CA LEU A 60 82.85 -107.53 37.59
C LEU A 60 83.92 -107.75 36.48
N PRO A 61 85.26 -107.89 36.77
CA PRO A 61 85.89 -108.51 37.96
C PRO A 61 87.19 -107.86 38.51
N LEU A 62 87.78 -108.43 39.59
CA LEU A 62 89.11 -108.11 40.15
C LEU A 62 89.88 -109.39 40.54
N ARG A 63 91.23 -109.37 40.47
CA ARG A 63 92.11 -110.41 41.03
C ARG A 63 93.44 -109.87 41.63
N LYS A 64 93.72 -110.33 42.86
CA LYS A 64 95.01 -110.65 43.57
C LYS A 64 96.08 -109.57 43.90
N GLY A 65 96.03 -109.04 45.15
CA GLY A 65 96.89 -109.32 46.34
C GLY A 65 98.44 -109.22 46.36
N THR A 66 98.98 -108.41 47.29
CA THR A 66 100.27 -108.55 48.03
C THR A 66 100.30 -107.66 49.30
N TYR A 67 101.00 -108.09 50.38
CA TYR A 67 101.05 -107.47 51.73
C TYR A 67 102.35 -106.68 52.02
N ILE A 68 102.31 -105.65 52.88
CA ILE A 68 103.42 -104.76 53.33
C ILE A 68 103.56 -104.80 54.87
N SER A 69 104.80 -104.62 55.40
CA SER A 69 105.20 -104.87 56.81
C SER A 69 104.82 -103.79 57.85
N LEU A 70 104.91 -104.16 59.14
CA LEU A 70 104.36 -103.44 60.30
C LEU A 70 105.02 -102.07 60.61
N LYS A 71 106.29 -101.86 60.26
CA LYS A 71 106.96 -100.55 60.48
C LYS A 71 106.42 -99.46 59.55
N THR A 72 106.06 -99.83 58.33
CA THR A 72 105.37 -98.96 57.36
C THR A 72 103.95 -98.65 57.83
N LEU A 73 103.30 -99.57 58.56
CA LEU A 73 101.96 -99.36 59.12
C LEU A 73 101.93 -98.31 60.25
N VAL A 74 102.96 -98.27 61.11
CA VAL A 74 103.00 -97.31 62.23
C VAL A 74 103.33 -95.88 61.76
N LEU A 75 104.22 -95.72 60.78
CA LEU A 75 104.49 -94.41 60.16
C LEU A 75 103.31 -93.92 59.30
N ALA A 76 102.63 -94.83 58.58
CA ALA A 76 101.43 -94.49 57.83
C ALA A 76 100.26 -94.07 58.74
N THR A 77 100.10 -94.71 59.91
CA THR A 77 99.02 -94.36 60.86
C THR A 77 99.25 -93.02 61.55
N ALA A 78 100.49 -92.67 61.92
CA ALA A 78 100.79 -91.34 62.45
C ALA A 78 100.57 -90.21 61.42
N PHE A 79 100.91 -90.45 60.14
CA PHE A 79 100.66 -89.51 59.06
C PHE A 79 99.16 -89.39 58.73
N LEU A 80 98.42 -90.50 58.76
CA LEU A 80 96.97 -90.54 58.54
C LEU A 80 96.17 -89.83 59.64
N VAL A 81 96.58 -89.94 60.91
CA VAL A 81 95.90 -89.22 62.00
C VAL A 81 96.13 -87.70 61.90
N SER A 82 97.35 -87.28 61.53
CA SER A 82 97.68 -85.86 61.29
C SER A 82 96.90 -85.27 60.10
N THR A 83 96.83 -85.97 58.97
CA THR A 83 96.05 -85.51 57.81
C THR A 83 94.55 -85.56 58.07
N SER A 84 94.07 -86.51 58.88
CA SER A 84 92.66 -86.60 59.25
C SER A 84 92.23 -85.46 60.17
N VAL A 85 93.07 -85.02 61.12
CA VAL A 85 92.75 -83.86 61.98
C VAL A 85 92.72 -82.55 61.17
N LEU A 86 93.68 -82.35 60.26
CA LEU A 86 93.70 -81.18 59.35
C LEU A 86 92.52 -81.20 58.36
N ALA A 87 92.19 -82.37 57.79
CA ALA A 87 91.03 -82.54 56.92
C ALA A 87 89.71 -82.34 57.69
N PHE A 88 89.61 -82.80 58.93
CA PHE A 88 88.42 -82.60 59.75
C PHE A 88 88.25 -81.14 60.14
N THR A 89 89.33 -80.40 60.47
CA THR A 89 89.25 -78.95 60.67
C THR A 89 88.87 -78.17 59.41
N GLY A 90 89.36 -78.60 58.24
CA GLY A 90 89.01 -78.00 56.94
C GLY A 90 87.56 -78.26 56.53
N VAL A 91 87.05 -79.48 56.73
CA VAL A 91 85.66 -79.85 56.45
C VAL A 91 84.69 -79.24 57.47
N PHE A 92 85.08 -79.15 58.74
CA PHE A 92 84.29 -78.50 59.79
C PHE A 92 84.15 -76.99 59.53
N PHE A 93 85.23 -76.30 59.13
CA PHE A 93 85.15 -74.89 58.72
C PHE A 93 84.36 -74.69 57.40
N TYR A 94 84.48 -75.60 56.44
CA TYR A 94 83.78 -75.52 55.15
C TYR A 94 82.27 -75.75 55.25
N GLN A 95 81.80 -76.60 56.17
CA GLN A 95 80.36 -76.78 56.41
C GLN A 95 79.73 -75.64 57.24
N TYR A 96 80.48 -75.00 58.15
CA TYR A 96 79.92 -73.99 59.06
C TYR A 96 80.00 -72.55 58.56
N LEU A 97 80.83 -72.23 57.56
CA LEU A 97 80.97 -70.88 56.98
C LEU A 97 80.37 -70.74 55.57
N LYS A 98 79.39 -71.56 55.16
CA LYS A 98 78.65 -71.28 53.93
C LYS A 98 77.90 -69.94 54.10
N PRO A 99 78.13 -68.92 53.25
CA PRO A 99 77.26 -67.76 53.22
C PRO A 99 75.85 -68.26 52.93
N LYS A 100 74.94 -68.01 53.89
CA LYS A 100 73.54 -68.32 53.72
C LYS A 100 72.93 -67.22 52.85
N TYR A 101 72.09 -67.60 51.90
CA TYR A 101 71.44 -66.67 50.99
C TYR A 101 69.92 -66.80 51.09
N GLY A 102 69.21 -65.71 50.87
CA GLY A 102 67.75 -65.65 50.70
C GLY A 102 67.38 -64.94 49.39
N GLY A 103 66.09 -64.75 49.17
CA GLY A 103 65.55 -64.03 48.02
C GLY A 103 64.60 -62.90 48.43
N LEU A 104 64.37 -61.96 47.52
CA LEU A 104 63.37 -60.91 47.67
C LEU A 104 62.55 -60.80 46.39
N VAL A 105 61.24 -60.64 46.51
CA VAL A 105 60.36 -60.25 45.41
C VAL A 105 59.88 -58.83 45.68
N VAL A 106 60.25 -57.89 44.83
CA VAL A 106 59.87 -56.47 44.94
C VAL A 106 58.83 -56.13 43.89
N LYS A 107 57.62 -55.80 44.33
CA LYS A 107 56.50 -55.34 43.50
C LYS A 107 56.16 -53.90 43.85
N THR A 108 55.95 -53.04 42.85
CA THR A 108 55.46 -51.68 43.08
C THR A 108 54.16 -51.38 42.34
N THR A 109 53.36 -50.45 42.86
CA THR A 109 52.16 -49.90 42.24
C THR A 109 52.36 -48.38 42.05
N PRO A 110 52.47 -47.85 40.82
CA PRO A 110 52.50 -48.55 39.54
C PRO A 110 53.80 -49.37 39.33
N SER A 111 53.74 -50.38 38.45
CA SER A 111 54.88 -51.26 38.12
C SER A 111 55.95 -50.56 37.29
N GLY A 112 57.14 -51.16 37.16
CA GLY A 112 58.25 -50.64 36.37
C GLY A 112 59.19 -49.69 37.13
N ALA A 113 59.13 -49.67 38.46
CA ALA A 113 60.06 -48.88 39.27
C ALA A 113 61.44 -49.54 39.33
N ALA A 114 62.52 -48.77 39.17
CA ALA A 114 63.88 -49.26 39.30
C ALA A 114 64.16 -49.66 40.76
N VAL A 115 64.56 -50.93 40.97
CA VAL A 115 64.85 -51.52 42.28
C VAL A 115 66.36 -51.61 42.48
N TYR A 116 66.82 -51.15 43.64
CA TYR A 116 68.21 -51.14 44.08
C TYR A 116 68.35 -51.94 45.38
N VAL A 117 69.43 -52.70 45.50
CA VAL A 117 69.82 -53.42 46.73
C VAL A 117 71.20 -52.94 47.12
N ASP A 118 71.33 -52.35 48.32
CA ASP A 118 72.55 -51.71 48.85
C ASP A 118 73.20 -50.74 47.84
N GLY A 119 72.37 -49.91 47.21
CA GLY A 119 72.81 -48.91 46.23
C GLY A 119 73.10 -49.45 44.82
N LYS A 120 73.10 -50.77 44.59
CA LYS A 120 73.28 -51.35 43.24
C LYS A 120 71.92 -51.67 42.60
N GLN A 121 71.67 -51.12 41.41
CA GLN A 121 70.44 -51.41 40.66
C GLN A 121 70.40 -52.88 40.23
N ARG A 122 69.25 -53.52 40.43
CA ARG A 122 69.03 -54.94 40.11
C ARG A 122 68.04 -55.16 38.96
N GLY A 123 67.15 -54.20 38.69
CA GLY A 123 66.16 -54.29 37.62
C GLY A 123 64.96 -53.39 37.88
N SER A 124 63.82 -53.68 37.25
CA SER A 124 62.56 -52.95 37.44
C SER A 124 61.46 -53.85 38.00
N SER A 125 60.61 -53.33 38.88
CA SER A 125 59.51 -54.08 39.50
C SER A 125 58.43 -54.51 38.47
N PRO A 126 57.77 -55.67 38.61
CA PRO A 126 58.01 -56.75 39.56
C PRO A 126 59.37 -57.41 39.34
N LEU A 127 60.19 -57.50 40.39
CA LEU A 127 61.54 -58.06 40.30
C LEU A 127 61.73 -59.14 41.38
N THR A 128 62.13 -60.34 40.96
CA THR A 128 62.59 -61.40 41.88
C THR A 128 64.11 -61.41 41.89
N ILE A 129 64.70 -61.24 43.06
CA ILE A 129 66.15 -61.19 43.28
C ILE A 129 66.52 -62.40 44.14
N GLY A 130 67.24 -63.36 43.56
CA GLY A 130 67.80 -64.50 44.28
C GLY A 130 69.21 -64.24 44.80
N GLU A 131 69.71 -65.13 45.67
CA GLU A 131 71.11 -65.16 46.14
C GLU A 131 71.57 -63.88 46.87
N ILE A 132 70.68 -63.24 47.63
CA ILE A 132 71.06 -62.12 48.51
C ILE A 132 71.61 -62.70 49.81
N ARG A 133 72.78 -62.21 50.25
CA ARG A 133 73.42 -62.71 51.48
C ARG A 133 72.46 -62.55 52.67
N ALA A 134 72.43 -63.49 53.58
CA ALA A 134 71.60 -63.38 54.77
C ALA A 134 72.13 -62.26 55.68
N GLY A 135 71.24 -61.38 56.15
CA GLY A 135 71.56 -60.18 56.92
C GLY A 135 70.73 -58.97 56.51
N GLY A 136 71.00 -57.81 57.13
CA GLY A 136 70.30 -56.56 56.79
C GLY A 136 70.74 -55.99 55.44
N HIS A 137 69.77 -55.67 54.60
CA HIS A 137 69.95 -55.09 53.27
C HIS A 137 69.04 -53.87 53.07
N GLN A 138 69.55 -52.83 52.43
CA GLN A 138 68.77 -51.65 52.08
C GLN A 138 68.16 -51.82 50.69
N ILE A 139 66.84 -51.87 50.60
CA ILE A 139 66.10 -51.99 49.34
C ILE A 139 65.49 -50.63 49.02
N LYS A 140 65.78 -50.12 47.81
CA LYS A 140 65.25 -48.85 47.31
C LYS A 140 64.47 -49.08 46.02
N ALA A 141 63.28 -48.51 45.90
CA ALA A 141 62.54 -48.39 44.64
C ALA A 141 62.42 -46.93 44.21
N ALA A 142 62.74 -46.64 42.94
CA ALA A 142 62.64 -45.31 42.36
C ALA A 142 61.92 -45.37 41.01
N LYS A 143 60.98 -44.45 40.78
CA LYS A 143 60.28 -44.28 39.51
C LYS A 143 60.11 -42.80 39.23
N GLU A 144 60.33 -42.39 37.98
CA GLU A 144 60.20 -41.00 37.56
C GLU A 144 58.78 -40.49 37.84
N GLY A 145 58.68 -39.31 38.47
CA GLY A 145 57.41 -38.72 38.91
C GLY A 145 56.83 -39.25 40.23
N TYR A 146 57.56 -40.12 40.95
CA TYR A 146 57.14 -40.70 42.24
C TYR A 146 58.23 -40.54 43.30
N ARG A 147 57.84 -40.46 44.59
CA ARG A 147 58.79 -40.39 45.71
C ARG A 147 59.56 -41.71 45.83
N GLU A 148 60.86 -41.62 46.09
CA GLU A 148 61.71 -42.81 46.31
C GLU A 148 61.33 -43.51 47.62
N TYR A 149 61.22 -44.83 47.58
CA TYR A 149 60.89 -45.64 48.75
C TYR A 149 62.13 -46.44 49.16
N VAL A 150 62.55 -46.32 50.44
CA VAL A 150 63.75 -46.99 50.96
C VAL A 150 63.39 -47.74 52.24
N GLN A 151 63.69 -49.04 52.30
CA GLN A 151 63.41 -49.90 53.45
C GLN A 151 64.64 -50.75 53.79
N GLN A 152 64.94 -50.88 55.09
CA GLN A 152 65.89 -51.89 55.58
C GLN A 152 65.14 -53.21 55.75
N VAL A 153 65.62 -54.26 55.09
CA VAL A 153 65.00 -55.59 55.05
C VAL A 153 66.02 -56.61 55.50
N GLU A 154 65.65 -57.45 56.45
CA GLU A 154 66.51 -58.52 56.93
C GLU A 154 66.27 -59.78 56.11
N VAL A 155 67.23 -60.14 55.25
CA VAL A 155 67.11 -61.31 54.38
C VAL A 155 67.38 -62.58 55.18
N ILE A 156 66.34 -63.40 55.33
CA ILE A 156 66.39 -64.67 56.05
C ILE A 156 66.97 -65.77 55.13
N PRO A 157 67.92 -66.60 55.62
CA PRO A 157 68.42 -67.77 54.89
C PRO A 157 67.33 -68.68 54.31
N TYR A 158 67.47 -69.06 53.04
CA TYR A 158 66.61 -70.05 52.35
C TYR A 158 65.12 -69.65 52.25
N SER A 159 64.80 -68.39 52.51
CA SER A 159 63.46 -67.81 52.42
C SER A 159 63.43 -66.74 51.34
N THR A 160 62.27 -66.54 50.72
CA THR A 160 62.02 -65.43 49.80
C THR A 160 60.95 -64.51 50.39
N GLU A 161 61.32 -63.28 50.73
CA GLU A 161 60.40 -62.28 51.28
C GLU A 161 59.72 -61.48 50.16
N ASN A 162 58.43 -61.17 50.33
CA ASN A 162 57.66 -60.40 49.35
C ASN A 162 57.47 -58.96 49.84
N LEU A 163 58.05 -58.01 49.12
CA LEU A 163 57.88 -56.58 49.35
C LEU A 163 56.91 -56.03 48.31
N HIS A 164 55.84 -55.39 48.78
CA HIS A 164 54.89 -54.68 47.93
C HIS A 164 54.76 -53.23 48.37
N TRP A 165 55.10 -52.28 47.49
CA TRP A 165 55.05 -50.85 47.78
C TRP A 165 54.14 -50.10 46.81
N THR A 166 53.27 -49.27 47.33
CA THR A 166 52.54 -48.29 46.52
C THR A 166 53.36 -47.02 46.51
N LEU A 167 53.78 -46.56 45.34
CA LEU A 167 54.63 -45.37 45.22
C LEU A 167 53.75 -44.12 45.21
N ASP A 168 54.11 -43.12 46.02
CA ASP A 168 53.41 -41.84 46.08
C ASP A 168 53.83 -40.93 44.91
N PRO A 169 52.89 -40.42 44.09
CA PRO A 169 53.23 -39.48 43.02
C PRO A 169 53.74 -38.15 43.58
N ILE A 170 54.71 -37.55 42.91
CA ILE A 170 55.18 -36.19 43.19
C ILE A 170 54.18 -35.22 42.53
N VAL A 171 53.17 -34.78 43.29
CA VAL A 171 52.27 -33.71 42.86
C VAL A 171 53.06 -32.39 42.96
N PRO A 172 53.16 -31.58 41.90
CA PRO A 172 53.72 -30.24 42.02
C PRO A 172 52.83 -29.43 42.98
N HIS A 173 53.37 -29.04 44.13
CA HIS A 173 52.64 -28.16 45.04
C HIS A 173 52.54 -26.78 44.40
N LEU A 174 51.31 -26.36 44.06
CA LEU A 174 51.00 -25.00 43.62
C LEU A 174 51.47 -23.99 44.68
N THR A 175 52.09 -22.90 44.25
CA THR A 175 52.49 -21.83 45.18
C THR A 175 51.25 -21.08 45.68
N ASN A 176 51.37 -20.41 46.83
CA ASN A 176 50.30 -19.54 47.33
C ASN A 176 49.92 -18.43 46.33
N GLU A 177 50.87 -17.98 45.51
CA GLU A 177 50.65 -17.00 44.45
C GLU A 177 49.81 -17.58 43.29
N GLN A 178 50.13 -18.79 42.84
CA GLN A 178 49.34 -19.50 41.82
C GLN A 178 47.91 -19.81 42.30
N LEU A 179 47.74 -20.20 43.57
CA LEU A 179 46.42 -20.42 44.17
C LEU A 179 45.60 -19.12 44.24
N ALA A 180 46.22 -18.00 44.61
CA ALA A 180 45.56 -16.69 44.61
C ALA A 180 45.18 -16.24 43.20
N GLU A 181 46.02 -16.52 42.20
CA GLU A 181 45.74 -16.21 40.80
C GLU A 181 44.57 -17.05 40.25
N ILE A 182 44.55 -18.36 40.53
CA ILE A 182 43.42 -19.24 40.17
C ILE A 182 42.11 -18.71 40.77
N GLU A 183 42.11 -18.29 42.04
CA GLU A 183 40.92 -17.75 42.70
C GLU A 183 40.47 -16.41 42.09
N ALA A 184 41.41 -15.56 41.66
CA ALA A 184 41.09 -14.34 40.93
C ALA A 184 40.44 -14.62 39.55
N TRP A 185 40.94 -15.64 38.83
CA TRP A 185 40.33 -16.07 37.57
C TRP A 185 38.96 -16.71 37.77
N LYS A 186 38.73 -17.50 38.83
CA LYS A 186 37.40 -18.04 39.16
C LYS A 186 36.34 -16.96 39.36
N LYS A 187 36.67 -15.88 40.10
CA LYS A 187 35.73 -14.76 40.26
C LYS A 187 35.34 -14.12 38.91
N LYS A 188 36.27 -14.06 37.97
CA LYS A 188 36.00 -13.59 36.60
C LYS A 188 35.12 -14.57 35.82
N VAL A 189 35.35 -15.88 35.96
CA VAL A 189 34.45 -16.93 35.41
C VAL A 189 33.02 -16.72 35.93
N GLU A 190 32.84 -16.59 37.24
CA GLU A 190 31.52 -16.41 37.87
C GLU A 190 30.82 -15.12 37.40
N SER A 191 31.57 -14.01 37.30
CA SER A 191 31.05 -12.75 36.78
C SER A 191 30.57 -12.88 35.32
N ALA A 192 31.40 -13.46 34.44
CA ALA A 192 31.05 -13.66 33.04
C ALA A 192 29.89 -14.65 32.86
N GLN A 193 29.78 -15.68 33.72
CA GLN A 193 28.64 -16.59 33.74
C GLN A 193 27.35 -15.87 34.13
N LYS A 194 27.40 -14.97 35.13
CA LYS A 194 26.24 -14.16 35.53
C LYS A 194 25.76 -13.22 34.42
N GLU A 195 26.68 -12.73 33.60
CA GLU A 195 26.40 -11.90 32.42
C GLU A 195 26.12 -12.72 31.16
N ASN A 196 26.16 -14.06 31.23
CA ASN A 196 25.94 -15.00 30.14
C ASN A 196 26.92 -14.82 28.94
N ILE A 197 28.17 -14.44 29.22
CA ILE A 197 29.22 -14.24 28.21
C ILE A 197 30.04 -15.52 28.06
N LEU A 198 29.47 -16.52 27.39
CA LEU A 198 29.96 -17.91 27.42
C LEU A 198 31.17 -18.18 26.50
N LEU A 199 31.20 -17.59 25.30
CA LEU A 199 32.12 -17.93 24.22
C LEU A 199 32.70 -16.68 23.54
N PRO A 200 33.87 -16.77 22.89
CA PRO A 200 34.60 -15.60 22.40
C PRO A 200 33.91 -14.85 21.26
N PRO A 201 33.77 -13.51 21.37
CA PRO A 201 34.01 -12.57 20.28
C PRO A 201 35.53 -12.30 20.09
N PRO A 202 35.96 -11.56 19.06
CA PRO A 202 37.39 -11.33 18.77
C PRO A 202 38.23 -10.63 19.86
N ASP A 203 37.61 -10.13 20.95
CA ASP A 203 38.29 -9.50 22.09
C ASP A 203 38.03 -10.31 23.38
N ASP A 204 39.11 -10.81 23.99
CA ASP A 204 39.18 -11.92 24.96
C ASP A 204 38.55 -11.68 26.36
N TYR A 205 37.22 -11.67 26.47
CA TYR A 205 36.52 -11.61 27.77
C TYR A 205 35.29 -12.53 27.82
N ASN A 206 35.46 -13.80 28.18
CA ASN A 206 34.36 -14.77 28.30
C ASN A 206 34.69 -15.93 29.26
N VAL A 207 33.67 -16.71 29.61
CA VAL A 207 33.76 -17.85 30.54
C VAL A 207 34.81 -18.88 30.10
N LEU A 208 34.86 -19.23 28.81
CA LEU A 208 35.81 -20.19 28.28
C LEU A 208 37.26 -19.67 28.38
N TYR A 209 37.49 -18.41 28.01
CA TYR A 209 38.80 -17.77 28.11
C TYR A 209 39.33 -17.80 29.54
N PHE A 210 38.52 -17.43 30.53
CA PHE A 210 38.95 -17.45 31.93
C PHE A 210 39.18 -18.87 32.46
N ALA A 211 38.36 -19.84 32.05
CA ALA A 211 38.58 -21.24 32.41
C ALA A 211 39.90 -21.78 31.82
N ASP A 212 40.23 -21.45 30.58
CA ASP A 212 41.50 -21.85 29.96
C ASP A 212 42.72 -21.22 30.65
N ARG A 213 42.61 -19.99 31.18
CA ARG A 213 43.67 -19.38 32.01
C ARG A 213 43.90 -20.17 33.31
N ILE A 214 42.85 -20.66 33.95
CA ILE A 214 42.97 -21.53 35.13
C ILE A 214 43.68 -22.84 34.75
N LEU A 215 43.31 -23.45 33.63
CA LEU A 215 43.89 -24.71 33.15
C LEU A 215 45.36 -24.58 32.71
N GLN A 216 45.81 -23.39 32.32
CA GLN A 216 47.23 -23.11 32.07
C GLN A 216 48.08 -23.15 33.34
N ILE A 217 47.50 -22.76 34.49
CA ILE A 217 48.18 -22.77 35.79
C ILE A 217 48.07 -24.15 36.45
N ASP A 218 46.88 -24.74 36.42
CA ASP A 218 46.55 -26.06 36.98
C ASP A 218 45.76 -26.89 35.94
N PRO A 219 46.45 -27.69 35.11
CA PRO A 219 45.79 -28.52 34.08
C PRO A 219 44.77 -29.53 34.64
N ALA A 220 44.91 -29.90 35.92
CA ALA A 220 44.03 -30.86 36.60
C ALA A 220 42.88 -30.18 37.36
N ASN A 221 42.69 -28.87 37.22
CA ASN A 221 41.69 -28.11 37.97
C ASN A 221 40.26 -28.57 37.66
N ALA A 222 39.62 -29.26 38.61
CA ALA A 222 38.29 -29.82 38.42
C ALA A 222 37.22 -28.76 38.10
N TYR A 223 37.29 -27.57 38.69
CA TYR A 223 36.33 -26.49 38.45
C TYR A 223 36.40 -25.98 37.01
N ALA A 224 37.61 -25.67 36.52
CA ALA A 224 37.77 -25.16 35.16
C ALA A 224 37.42 -26.21 34.09
N GLN A 225 37.73 -27.49 34.36
CA GLN A 225 37.29 -28.62 33.50
C GLN A 225 35.76 -28.74 33.47
N GLU A 226 35.09 -28.63 34.62
CA GLU A 226 33.62 -28.67 34.70
C GLU A 226 32.97 -27.49 33.95
N VAL A 227 33.49 -26.28 34.14
CA VAL A 227 33.02 -25.07 33.44
C VAL A 227 33.15 -25.23 31.93
N LYS A 228 34.31 -25.69 31.44
CA LYS A 228 34.54 -25.95 30.02
C LYS A 228 33.60 -27.02 29.48
N GLY A 229 33.35 -28.08 30.25
CA GLY A 229 32.36 -29.12 29.93
C GLY A 229 30.93 -28.57 29.78
N LYS A 230 30.48 -27.71 30.71
CA LYS A 230 29.15 -27.07 30.64
C LYS A 230 29.02 -26.13 29.43
N VAL A 231 30.03 -25.30 29.18
CA VAL A 231 30.05 -24.40 28.01
C VAL A 231 30.01 -25.20 26.71
N ALA A 232 30.79 -26.28 26.62
CA ALA A 232 30.76 -27.20 25.49
C ALA A 232 29.39 -27.84 25.28
N GLU A 233 28.72 -28.31 26.34
CA GLU A 233 27.39 -28.90 26.26
C GLU A 233 26.33 -27.91 25.77
N ILE A 234 26.31 -26.70 26.34
CA ILE A 234 25.38 -25.63 25.94
C ILE A 234 25.57 -25.27 24.47
N THR A 235 26.83 -25.14 24.04
CA THR A 235 27.16 -24.79 22.65
C THR A 235 26.76 -25.92 21.71
N ARG A 236 27.02 -27.18 22.09
CA ARG A 236 26.63 -28.36 21.31
C ARG A 236 25.13 -28.45 21.15
N ARG A 237 24.38 -28.27 22.23
CA ARG A 237 22.91 -28.25 22.17
C ARG A 237 22.39 -27.14 21.25
N SER A 238 22.97 -25.95 21.34
CA SER A 238 22.59 -24.81 20.49
C SER A 238 22.90 -25.09 19.01
N ALA A 239 24.07 -25.68 18.72
CA ALA A 239 24.48 -26.08 17.39
C ALA A 239 23.52 -27.11 16.76
N GLU A 240 23.22 -28.19 17.49
CA GLU A 240 22.32 -29.25 17.02
C GLU A 240 20.88 -28.74 16.84
N VAL A 241 20.39 -27.86 17.72
CA VAL A 241 19.07 -27.25 17.57
C VAL A 241 18.99 -26.35 16.33
N ALA A 242 19.99 -25.50 16.11
CA ALA A 242 20.03 -24.64 14.92
C ALA A 242 20.12 -25.48 13.64
N TYR A 243 20.94 -26.54 13.64
CA TYR A 243 21.05 -27.47 12.53
C TYR A 243 19.74 -28.21 12.25
N ALA A 244 19.07 -28.74 13.28
CA ALA A 244 17.79 -29.43 13.15
C ALA A 244 16.65 -28.51 12.67
N ARG A 245 16.77 -27.21 12.91
CA ARG A 245 15.82 -26.19 12.41
C ARG A 245 16.19 -25.63 11.04
N GLU A 246 17.27 -26.14 10.43
CA GLU A 246 17.78 -25.66 9.15
C GLU A 246 18.22 -24.17 9.18
N GLU A 247 18.58 -23.67 10.36
CA GLU A 247 19.10 -22.32 10.57
C GLU A 247 20.60 -22.30 10.28
N TRP A 248 20.98 -22.55 9.01
CA TRP A 248 22.35 -22.91 8.63
C TRP A 248 23.43 -21.92 9.07
N LEU A 249 23.17 -20.61 9.01
CA LEU A 249 24.12 -19.59 9.45
C LEU A 249 24.33 -19.57 10.97
N GLU A 250 23.27 -19.80 11.75
CA GLU A 250 23.38 -19.88 13.21
C GLU A 250 24.02 -21.20 13.64
N ALA A 251 23.69 -22.30 12.92
CA ALA A 251 24.36 -23.58 13.08
C ALA A 251 25.87 -23.45 12.80
N GLU A 252 26.26 -22.84 11.67
CA GLU A 252 27.66 -22.61 11.30
C GLU A 252 28.42 -21.86 12.41
N LYS A 253 27.83 -20.78 12.94
CA LYS A 253 28.39 -20.00 14.04
C LYS A 253 28.61 -20.86 15.30
N HIS A 254 27.63 -21.66 15.69
CA HIS A 254 27.75 -22.51 16.88
C HIS A 254 28.77 -23.66 16.68
N TYR A 255 28.82 -24.27 15.50
CA TYR A 255 29.83 -25.31 15.21
C TYR A 255 31.23 -24.74 15.06
N LYS A 256 31.41 -23.51 14.55
CA LYS A 256 32.71 -22.82 14.58
C LYS A 256 33.17 -22.59 16.03
N ASN A 257 32.27 -22.19 16.91
CA ASN A 257 32.59 -22.05 18.34
C ASN A 257 32.93 -23.39 19.00
N LEU A 258 32.28 -24.49 18.61
CA LEU A 258 32.67 -25.83 19.04
C LEU A 258 34.06 -26.22 18.53
N ALA A 259 34.39 -25.90 17.28
CA ALA A 259 35.70 -26.18 16.70
C ALA A 259 36.83 -25.46 17.45
N LEU A 260 36.57 -24.27 18.01
CA LEU A 260 37.54 -23.58 18.89
C LEU A 260 37.84 -24.37 20.16
N MET A 261 36.85 -25.05 20.73
CA MET A 261 37.01 -25.85 21.97
C MET A 261 37.58 -27.25 21.70
N PHE A 262 37.25 -27.83 20.54
CA PHE A 262 37.59 -29.19 20.15
C PHE A 262 38.18 -29.23 18.73
N PRO A 263 39.37 -28.64 18.51
CA PRO A 263 39.94 -28.46 17.16
C PRO A 263 40.26 -29.77 16.43
N ASN A 264 40.41 -30.89 17.17
CA ASN A 264 40.74 -32.20 16.62
C ASN A 264 39.52 -33.14 16.51
N ASP A 265 38.31 -32.66 16.81
CA ASP A 265 37.08 -33.46 16.70
C ASP A 265 36.58 -33.46 15.25
N ILE A 266 36.82 -34.58 14.57
CA ILE A 266 36.49 -34.80 13.16
C ILE A 266 34.98 -34.61 12.92
N SER A 267 34.12 -34.93 13.89
CA SER A 267 32.67 -34.81 13.73
C SER A 267 32.21 -33.36 13.57
N ILE A 268 32.93 -32.40 14.19
CA ILE A 268 32.63 -30.98 14.06
C ILE A 268 33.05 -30.46 12.68
N SER A 269 34.22 -30.88 12.18
CA SER A 269 34.65 -30.49 10.82
C SER A 269 33.73 -31.04 9.74
N GLU A 270 33.34 -32.33 9.82
CA GLU A 270 32.40 -32.92 8.85
C GLU A 270 31.06 -32.20 8.84
N ARG A 271 30.58 -31.77 10.02
CA ARG A 271 29.33 -31.01 10.12
C ARG A 271 29.46 -29.60 9.54
N LEU A 272 30.58 -28.91 9.75
CA LEU A 272 30.82 -27.60 9.15
C LEU A 272 30.86 -27.66 7.62
N ASP A 273 31.45 -28.71 7.04
CA ASP A 273 31.48 -28.91 5.58
C ASP A 273 30.07 -29.18 5.02
N ASP A 274 29.26 -29.99 5.71
CA ASP A 274 27.86 -30.18 5.32
C ASP A 274 27.06 -28.87 5.42
N ILE A 275 27.20 -28.13 6.53
CA ILE A 275 26.54 -26.81 6.69
C ILE A 275 26.94 -25.85 5.57
N ALA A 276 28.23 -25.76 5.22
CA ALA A 276 28.70 -24.93 4.13
C ALA A 276 28.04 -25.33 2.80
N THR A 277 27.93 -26.63 2.53
CA THR A 277 27.23 -27.15 1.35
C THR A 277 25.74 -26.78 1.34
N LYS A 278 25.06 -26.83 2.51
CA LYS A 278 23.65 -26.41 2.65
C LYS A 278 23.47 -24.91 2.46
N ILE A 279 24.39 -24.10 2.98
CA ILE A 279 24.40 -22.64 2.77
C ILE A 279 24.53 -22.33 1.28
N ASP A 280 25.51 -22.93 0.60
CA ASP A 280 25.72 -22.75 -0.84
C ASP A 280 24.50 -23.17 -1.66
N ALA A 281 23.87 -24.30 -1.30
CA ALA A 281 22.63 -24.74 -1.94
C ALA A 281 21.47 -23.75 -1.73
N SER A 282 21.31 -23.22 -0.51
CA SER A 282 20.29 -22.21 -0.19
C SER A 282 20.53 -20.89 -0.93
N LEU A 283 21.79 -20.46 -1.06
CA LEU A 283 22.16 -19.28 -1.83
C LEU A 283 21.86 -19.47 -3.31
N LYS A 284 22.22 -20.62 -3.90
CA LYS A 284 21.90 -20.94 -5.29
C LYS A 284 20.40 -21.00 -5.56
N ASP A 285 19.61 -21.58 -4.64
CA ASP A 285 18.15 -21.59 -4.76
C ASP A 285 17.58 -20.17 -4.71
N ARG A 286 18.07 -19.33 -3.79
CA ARG A 286 17.69 -17.92 -3.71
C ARG A 286 18.04 -17.15 -4.98
N GLU A 287 19.25 -17.32 -5.52
CA GLU A 287 19.68 -16.71 -6.78
C GLU A 287 18.77 -17.13 -7.95
N LYS A 288 18.43 -18.42 -8.02
CA LYS A 288 17.49 -18.94 -9.02
C LYS A 288 16.11 -18.30 -8.90
N GLN A 289 15.55 -18.24 -7.69
CA GLN A 289 14.26 -17.58 -7.44
C GLN A 289 14.29 -16.09 -7.81
N ILE A 290 15.37 -15.38 -7.47
CA ILE A 290 15.57 -13.97 -7.86
C ILE A 290 15.58 -13.86 -9.39
N GLY A 291 16.27 -14.77 -10.10
CA GLY A 291 16.29 -14.82 -11.56
C GLY A 291 14.90 -15.04 -12.18
N GLU A 292 14.10 -15.94 -11.62
CA GLU A 292 12.71 -16.19 -12.06
C GLU A 292 11.82 -14.95 -11.86
N TRP A 293 11.91 -14.30 -10.69
CA TRP A 293 11.16 -13.07 -10.42
C TRP A 293 11.63 -11.89 -11.28
N THR A 294 12.93 -11.82 -11.58
CA THR A 294 13.50 -10.83 -12.51
C THR A 294 12.91 -11.00 -13.90
N GLY A 295 12.85 -12.24 -14.41
CA GLY A 295 12.20 -12.53 -15.69
C GLY A 295 10.72 -12.14 -15.72
N LYS A 296 9.98 -12.38 -14.63
CA LYS A 296 8.58 -11.94 -14.50
C LYS A 296 8.45 -10.42 -14.47
N ALA A 297 9.32 -9.71 -13.76
CA ALA A 297 9.30 -8.26 -13.71
C ALA A 297 9.54 -7.63 -15.09
N GLU A 298 10.54 -8.11 -15.84
CA GLU A 298 10.80 -7.64 -17.21
C GLU A 298 9.65 -7.94 -18.17
N ALA A 299 9.05 -9.14 -18.08
CA ALA A 299 7.87 -9.49 -18.87
C ALA A 299 6.70 -8.55 -18.57
N ALA A 300 6.48 -8.21 -17.30
CA ALA A 300 5.44 -7.28 -16.87
C ALA A 300 5.69 -5.84 -17.35
N PHE A 301 6.95 -5.37 -17.32
CA PHE A 301 7.32 -4.08 -17.91
C PHE A 301 7.01 -4.02 -19.41
N ASN A 302 7.34 -5.08 -20.15
CA ASN A 302 7.08 -5.16 -21.59
C ASN A 302 5.58 -5.24 -21.91
N ALA A 303 4.80 -5.91 -21.05
CA ALA A 303 3.34 -6.00 -21.17
C ALA A 303 2.61 -4.73 -20.71
N GLY A 304 3.29 -3.84 -19.97
CA GLY A 304 2.68 -2.65 -19.36
C GLY A 304 1.85 -2.94 -18.10
N THR A 305 1.93 -4.16 -17.55
CA THR A 305 1.26 -4.56 -16.30
C THR A 305 2.10 -4.11 -15.10
N LEU A 306 2.03 -2.82 -14.77
CA LEU A 306 2.97 -2.22 -13.81
C LEU A 306 2.56 -2.46 -12.35
N VAL A 307 1.29 -2.27 -12.02
CA VAL A 307 0.76 -2.30 -10.66
C VAL A 307 -0.63 -2.96 -10.62
N PRO A 308 -1.12 -3.38 -9.44
CA PRO A 308 -2.48 -3.90 -9.29
C PRO A 308 -3.55 -2.95 -9.87
N PRO A 309 -4.66 -3.47 -10.41
CA PRO A 309 -5.17 -4.84 -10.25
C PRO A 309 -4.63 -5.88 -11.25
N ASP A 310 -3.73 -5.49 -12.15
CA ASP A 310 -3.17 -6.40 -13.14
C ASP A 310 -2.46 -7.58 -12.44
N LYS A 311 -2.78 -8.80 -12.87
CA LYS A 311 -2.07 -10.00 -12.42
C LYS A 311 -0.67 -10.01 -13.00
N ASP A 312 0.26 -10.66 -12.29
CA ASP A 312 1.67 -10.77 -12.70
C ASP A 312 2.29 -9.39 -13.00
N ASN A 313 1.99 -8.41 -12.14
CA ASN A 313 2.49 -7.05 -12.30
C ASN A 313 3.94 -6.90 -11.85
N ALA A 314 4.61 -5.88 -12.39
CA ALA A 314 6.01 -5.62 -12.13
C ALA A 314 6.28 -5.32 -10.64
N LEU A 315 5.42 -4.54 -9.97
CA LEU A 315 5.58 -4.21 -8.55
C LEU A 315 5.62 -5.46 -7.66
N ASP A 316 4.71 -6.40 -7.84
CA ASP A 316 4.65 -7.63 -7.04
C ASP A 316 5.90 -8.49 -7.27
N ALA A 317 6.35 -8.63 -8.51
CA ALA A 317 7.58 -9.35 -8.83
C ALA A 317 8.80 -8.71 -8.12
N LEU A 318 8.92 -7.37 -8.18
CA LEU A 318 10.00 -6.62 -7.54
C LEU A 318 9.97 -6.72 -6.00
N ARG A 319 8.79 -6.67 -5.39
CA ARG A 319 8.64 -6.85 -3.93
C ARG A 319 9.00 -8.26 -3.47
N ASN A 320 8.78 -9.28 -4.30
CA ASN A 320 9.25 -10.63 -4.00
C ASN A 320 10.78 -10.71 -4.05
N ILE A 321 11.45 -10.03 -4.99
CA ILE A 321 12.92 -9.92 -5.01
C ILE A 321 13.42 -9.23 -3.74
N GLU A 322 12.85 -8.09 -3.33
CA GLU A 322 13.24 -7.40 -2.09
C GLU A 322 13.05 -8.26 -0.83
N ARG A 323 12.07 -9.17 -0.82
CA ARG A 323 11.88 -10.10 0.30
C ARG A 323 13.01 -11.13 0.39
N LEU A 324 13.53 -11.59 -0.75
CA LEU A 324 14.64 -12.53 -0.83
C LEU A 324 16.00 -11.84 -0.58
N ASP A 325 16.17 -10.64 -1.12
CA ASP A 325 17.35 -9.80 -0.96
C ASP A 325 16.96 -8.31 -0.90
N LYS A 326 16.92 -7.77 0.34
CA LYS A 326 16.56 -6.36 0.61
C LYS A 326 17.52 -5.36 -0.03
N LYS A 327 18.74 -5.76 -0.38
CA LYS A 327 19.77 -4.87 -0.94
C LYS A 327 19.97 -5.08 -2.44
N ASN A 328 19.14 -5.90 -3.08
CA ASN A 328 19.24 -6.22 -4.48
C ASN A 328 19.25 -4.94 -5.36
N ALA A 329 20.31 -4.77 -6.14
CA ALA A 329 20.50 -3.57 -6.95
C ALA A 329 19.45 -3.45 -8.06
N TYR A 330 19.17 -4.56 -8.75
CA TYR A 330 18.17 -4.61 -9.83
C TYR A 330 16.79 -4.20 -9.32
N ALA A 331 16.32 -4.79 -8.21
CA ALA A 331 15.00 -4.47 -7.67
C ALA A 331 14.86 -2.98 -7.32
N ARG A 332 15.90 -2.37 -6.73
CA ARG A 332 15.92 -0.94 -6.37
C ARG A 332 15.83 -0.05 -7.60
N GLU A 333 16.64 -0.33 -8.62
CA GLU A 333 16.63 0.43 -9.88
C GLU A 333 15.31 0.26 -10.63
N ALA A 334 14.80 -0.96 -10.73
CA ALA A 334 13.54 -1.26 -11.40
C ALA A 334 12.32 -0.64 -10.68
N LEU A 335 12.32 -0.57 -9.34
CA LEU A 335 11.29 0.16 -8.59
C LEU A 335 11.33 1.67 -8.88
N SER A 336 12.53 2.26 -9.01
CA SER A 336 12.68 3.67 -9.42
C SER A 336 12.12 3.89 -10.83
N ARG A 337 12.48 3.02 -11.79
CA ARG A 337 11.97 3.05 -13.16
C ARG A 337 10.44 2.90 -13.21
N LEU A 338 9.88 1.99 -12.42
CA LEU A 338 8.43 1.78 -12.33
C LEU A 338 7.71 3.04 -11.85
N LYS A 339 8.25 3.70 -10.82
CA LYS A 339 7.74 4.98 -10.33
C LYS A 339 7.77 6.04 -11.43
N GLU A 340 8.91 6.18 -12.11
CA GLU A 340 9.08 7.16 -13.21
C GLU A 340 8.09 6.94 -14.36
N LEU A 341 7.81 5.68 -14.73
CA LEU A 341 6.81 5.35 -15.75
C LEU A 341 5.40 5.78 -15.34
N LEU A 342 5.00 5.51 -14.10
CA LEU A 342 3.69 5.92 -13.59
C LEU A 342 3.56 7.44 -13.52
N VAL A 343 4.62 8.13 -13.07
CA VAL A 343 4.70 9.59 -13.03
C VAL A 343 4.57 10.18 -14.44
N SER A 344 5.34 9.67 -15.40
CA SER A 344 5.31 10.10 -16.79
C SER A 344 3.93 9.90 -17.42
N ARG A 345 3.25 8.78 -17.12
CA ARG A 345 1.87 8.53 -17.56
C ARG A 345 0.90 9.57 -16.99
N GLY A 346 1.02 9.90 -15.70
CA GLY A 346 0.23 10.95 -15.05
C GLY A 346 0.47 12.34 -15.66
N ASP A 347 1.73 12.71 -15.91
CA ASP A 347 2.09 13.99 -16.54
C ASP A 347 1.61 14.09 -18.00
N THR A 348 1.65 12.98 -18.74
CA THR A 348 1.10 12.90 -20.09
C THR A 348 -0.41 13.16 -20.08
N LYS A 349 -1.11 12.59 -19.10
CA LYS A 349 -2.57 12.82 -18.93
C LYS A 349 -2.91 14.24 -18.50
N ILE A 350 -2.06 14.89 -17.70
CA ILE A 350 -2.18 16.34 -17.45
C ILE A 350 -2.11 17.10 -18.79
N SER A 351 -1.11 16.76 -19.61
CA SER A 351 -0.87 17.44 -20.89
C SER A 351 -2.00 17.22 -21.91
N SER A 352 -2.66 16.06 -21.87
CA SER A 352 -3.84 15.77 -22.69
C SER A 352 -5.16 16.30 -22.11
N GLY A 353 -5.14 16.87 -20.91
CA GLY A 353 -6.34 17.35 -20.19
C GLY A 353 -7.17 16.24 -19.53
N ASP A 354 -6.68 15.00 -19.50
CA ASP A 354 -7.28 13.89 -18.74
C ASP A 354 -6.93 14.00 -17.24
N TRP A 355 -7.51 15.00 -16.58
CA TRP A 355 -7.30 15.27 -15.16
C TRP A 355 -7.74 14.11 -14.26
N GLN A 356 -8.78 13.37 -14.66
CA GLN A 356 -9.27 12.22 -13.90
C GLN A 356 -8.31 11.04 -13.97
N GLY A 357 -7.83 10.70 -15.16
CA GLY A 357 -6.83 9.65 -15.32
C GLY A 357 -5.50 10.02 -14.67
N ALA A 358 -5.09 11.29 -14.73
CA ALA A 358 -3.89 11.78 -14.03
C ALA A 358 -4.03 11.62 -12.51
N ARG A 359 -5.19 11.96 -11.94
CA ARG A 359 -5.50 11.75 -10.51
C ARG A 359 -5.32 10.29 -10.11
N GLY A 360 -5.81 9.36 -10.94
CA GLY A 360 -5.63 7.93 -10.72
C GLY A 360 -4.15 7.52 -10.67
N ASP A 361 -3.37 7.96 -11.64
CA ASP A 361 -1.94 7.62 -11.73
C ASP A 361 -1.13 8.16 -10.54
N PHE A 362 -1.29 9.43 -10.18
CA PHE A 362 -0.56 9.99 -9.04
C PHE A 362 -0.99 9.37 -7.71
N ARG A 363 -2.26 8.94 -7.56
CA ARG A 363 -2.70 8.20 -6.38
C ARG A 363 -2.02 6.83 -6.28
N LEU A 364 -1.84 6.13 -7.39
CA LEU A 364 -1.09 4.87 -7.41
C LEU A 364 0.38 5.10 -7.02
N VAL A 365 1.01 6.17 -7.52
CA VAL A 365 2.39 6.51 -7.12
C VAL A 365 2.46 6.75 -5.62
N ILE A 366 1.58 7.57 -5.04
CA ILE A 366 1.57 7.87 -3.61
C ILE A 366 1.27 6.62 -2.76
N GLN A 367 0.40 5.74 -3.25
CA GLN A 367 0.08 4.48 -2.56
C GLN A 367 1.29 3.56 -2.43
N TYR A 368 2.09 3.42 -3.49
CA TYR A 368 3.21 2.46 -3.53
C TYR A 368 4.58 3.09 -3.24
N PHE A 369 4.69 4.41 -3.38
CA PHE A 369 5.88 5.25 -3.16
C PHE A 369 5.50 6.48 -2.32
N PRO A 370 5.16 6.30 -1.03
CA PRO A 370 4.61 7.36 -0.19
C PRO A 370 5.56 8.54 0.05
N ASP A 371 6.87 8.37 -0.19
CA ASP A 371 7.87 9.43 -0.03
C ASP A 371 8.01 10.33 -1.26
N ASP A 372 7.31 10.03 -2.37
CA ASP A 372 7.41 10.82 -3.60
C ASP A 372 6.69 12.17 -3.47
N THR A 373 7.47 13.20 -3.15
CA THR A 373 6.98 14.58 -2.95
C THR A 373 6.48 15.21 -4.25
N TYR A 374 7.07 14.86 -5.39
CA TYR A 374 6.66 15.33 -6.70
C TYR A 374 5.21 14.92 -7.02
N SER A 375 4.88 13.64 -6.87
CA SER A 375 3.53 13.11 -7.14
C SER A 375 2.49 13.68 -6.18
N LYS A 376 2.85 13.94 -4.92
CA LYS A 376 1.96 14.64 -3.97
C LYS A 376 1.62 16.05 -4.45
N SER A 377 2.63 16.82 -4.89
CA SER A 377 2.43 18.17 -5.43
C SER A 377 1.59 18.14 -6.71
N ARG A 378 1.88 17.22 -7.62
CA ARG A 378 1.10 17.01 -8.85
C ARG A 378 -0.34 16.62 -8.58
N LEU A 379 -0.60 15.71 -7.64
CA LEU A 379 -1.95 15.33 -7.25
C LEU A 379 -2.73 16.53 -6.70
N SER A 380 -2.11 17.35 -5.84
CA SER A 380 -2.74 18.56 -5.32
C SER A 380 -3.14 19.54 -6.44
N MET A 381 -2.28 19.73 -7.44
CA MET A 381 -2.58 20.55 -8.61
C MET A 381 -3.75 19.97 -9.43
N VAL A 382 -3.74 18.66 -9.67
CA VAL A 382 -4.81 17.96 -10.39
C VAL A 382 -6.14 18.06 -9.66
N GLU A 383 -6.14 17.92 -8.33
CA GLU A 383 -7.34 18.05 -7.50
C GLU A 383 -7.90 19.49 -7.53
N SER A 384 -7.03 20.51 -7.52
CA SER A 384 -7.45 21.91 -7.72
C SER A 384 -8.13 22.10 -9.09
N LYS A 385 -7.53 21.57 -10.16
CA LYS A 385 -8.09 21.69 -11.52
C LYS A 385 -9.44 21.00 -11.68
N LEU A 386 -9.59 19.82 -11.06
CA LEU A 386 -10.86 19.11 -11.03
C LEU A 386 -11.94 19.88 -10.24
N ALA A 387 -11.56 20.50 -9.12
CA ALA A 387 -12.48 21.32 -8.33
C ALA A 387 -12.94 22.58 -9.08
N GLU A 388 -12.01 23.27 -9.76
CA GLU A 388 -12.32 24.41 -10.64
C GLU A 388 -13.30 24.03 -11.76
N ALA A 389 -13.06 22.91 -12.43
CA ALA A 389 -13.93 22.41 -13.49
C ALA A 389 -15.34 22.04 -12.97
N ALA A 390 -15.41 21.39 -11.80
CA ALA A 390 -16.68 21.04 -11.16
C ALA A 390 -17.48 22.29 -10.76
N LEU A 391 -16.82 23.31 -10.22
CA LEU A 391 -17.46 24.58 -9.86
C LEU A 391 -17.98 25.32 -11.11
N ALA A 392 -17.18 25.38 -12.17
CA ALA A 392 -17.58 26.01 -13.43
C ALA A 392 -18.82 25.31 -14.04
N GLU A 393 -18.86 23.98 -14.00
CA GLU A 393 -20.02 23.22 -14.47
C GLU A 393 -21.26 23.47 -13.61
N GLN A 394 -21.11 23.49 -12.28
CA GLN A 394 -22.21 23.80 -11.37
C GLN A 394 -22.78 25.20 -11.64
N GLN A 395 -21.93 26.20 -11.86
CA GLN A 395 -22.35 27.57 -12.21
C GLN A 395 -23.04 27.63 -13.59
N ARG A 396 -22.64 26.78 -14.54
CA ARG A 396 -23.31 26.68 -15.85
C ARG A 396 -24.72 26.10 -15.68
N ILE A 397 -24.84 24.98 -14.96
CA ILE A 397 -26.14 24.35 -14.67
C ILE A 397 -27.06 25.33 -13.95
N GLN A 398 -26.55 26.05 -12.95
CA GLN A 398 -27.33 27.04 -12.22
C GLN A 398 -27.84 28.16 -13.14
N ARG A 399 -26.98 28.75 -13.98
CA ARG A 399 -27.39 29.78 -14.94
C ARG A 399 -28.45 29.27 -15.91
N THR A 400 -28.27 28.08 -16.47
CA THR A 400 -29.28 27.47 -17.36
C THR A 400 -30.60 27.21 -16.64
N GLN A 401 -30.56 26.78 -15.37
CA GLN A 401 -31.77 26.62 -14.56
C GLN A 401 -32.47 27.96 -14.28
N GLU A 402 -31.73 29.00 -13.92
CA GLU A 402 -32.26 30.34 -13.69
C GLU A 402 -32.88 30.94 -14.96
N GLU A 403 -32.21 30.77 -16.12
CA GLU A 403 -32.74 31.16 -17.44
C GLU A 403 -34.03 30.40 -17.79
N GLN A 404 -34.05 29.08 -17.59
CA GLN A 404 -35.23 28.26 -17.82
C GLN A 404 -36.38 28.64 -16.88
N GLN A 405 -36.11 28.85 -15.59
CA GLN A 405 -37.11 29.27 -14.62
C GLN A 405 -37.65 30.67 -14.94
N SER A 406 -36.78 31.61 -15.32
CA SER A 406 -37.17 32.95 -15.75
C SER A 406 -38.06 32.89 -17.00
N SER A 407 -37.66 32.12 -18.01
CA SER A 407 -38.44 31.91 -19.24
C SER A 407 -39.81 31.25 -18.96
N GLN A 408 -39.85 30.22 -18.11
CA GLN A 408 -41.10 29.57 -17.70
C GLN A 408 -42.00 30.51 -16.91
N ARG A 409 -41.45 31.29 -15.98
CA ARG A 409 -42.19 32.31 -15.21
C ARG A 409 -42.78 33.36 -16.14
N MET A 410 -42.00 33.86 -17.09
CA MET A 410 -42.48 34.79 -18.10
C MET A 410 -43.64 34.20 -18.90
N ALA A 411 -43.49 32.99 -19.43
CA ALA A 411 -44.53 32.33 -20.23
C ALA A 411 -45.81 32.10 -19.41
N ALA A 412 -45.68 31.65 -18.16
CA ALA A 412 -46.81 31.47 -17.25
C ALA A 412 -47.52 32.80 -16.93
N LEU A 413 -46.75 33.85 -16.66
CA LEU A 413 -47.27 35.19 -16.39
C LEU A 413 -48.03 35.74 -17.60
N ARG A 414 -47.48 35.59 -18.81
CA ARG A 414 -48.14 35.96 -20.07
C ARG A 414 -49.49 35.26 -20.23
N GLN A 415 -49.53 33.94 -20.01
CA GLN A 415 -50.76 33.16 -20.11
C GLN A 415 -51.79 33.57 -19.05
N SER A 416 -51.36 33.80 -17.80
CA SER A 416 -52.23 34.29 -16.74
C SER A 416 -52.83 35.65 -17.08
N ALA A 417 -52.00 36.60 -17.51
CA ALA A 417 -52.42 37.95 -17.88
C ALA A 417 -53.44 37.95 -19.03
N LEU A 418 -53.21 37.11 -20.04
CA LEU A 418 -54.13 36.92 -21.15
C LEU A 418 -55.48 36.32 -20.70
N ASN A 419 -55.44 35.32 -19.81
CA ASN A 419 -56.65 34.71 -19.26
C ASN A 419 -57.44 35.67 -18.36
N SER A 420 -56.75 36.48 -17.55
CA SER A 420 -57.36 37.55 -16.76
C SER A 420 -58.06 38.58 -17.65
N TYR A 421 -57.44 38.98 -18.77
CA TYR A 421 -58.09 39.86 -19.74
C TYR A 421 -59.34 39.22 -20.36
N ARG A 422 -59.23 37.98 -20.84
CA ARG A 422 -60.34 37.24 -21.50
C ARG A 422 -61.52 36.98 -20.56
N SER A 423 -61.27 36.83 -19.27
CA SER A 423 -62.31 36.64 -18.25
C SER A 423 -62.94 37.94 -17.75
N GLY A 424 -62.51 39.10 -18.25
CA GLY A 424 -63.00 40.42 -17.84
C GLY A 424 -62.39 40.95 -16.54
N ALA A 425 -61.42 40.24 -15.96
CA ALA A 425 -60.70 40.66 -14.76
C ALA A 425 -59.61 41.70 -15.10
N HIS A 426 -60.02 42.83 -15.68
CA HIS A 426 -59.11 43.84 -16.27
C HIS A 426 -58.14 44.47 -15.27
N ALA A 427 -58.53 44.68 -14.00
CA ALA A 427 -57.61 45.20 -12.99
C ALA A 427 -56.46 44.21 -12.70
N LYS A 428 -56.76 42.91 -12.66
CA LYS A 428 -55.76 41.86 -12.50
C LYS A 428 -54.87 41.76 -13.74
N ALA A 429 -55.46 41.76 -14.93
CA ALA A 429 -54.72 41.76 -16.19
C ALA A 429 -53.73 42.92 -16.27
N ILE A 430 -54.10 44.12 -15.83
CA ILE A 430 -53.19 45.28 -15.77
C ILE A 430 -51.98 44.98 -14.89
N SER A 431 -52.20 44.46 -13.68
CA SER A 431 -51.11 44.16 -12.76
C SER A 431 -50.15 43.09 -13.33
N GLU A 432 -50.69 42.04 -13.95
CA GLU A 432 -49.90 40.95 -14.52
C GLU A 432 -49.13 41.38 -15.78
N TRP A 433 -49.75 42.19 -16.67
CA TRP A 433 -49.05 42.75 -17.84
C TRP A 433 -47.99 43.79 -17.45
N GLN A 434 -48.22 44.58 -16.40
CA GLN A 434 -47.18 45.47 -15.84
C GLN A 434 -46.01 44.68 -15.26
N GLU A 435 -46.27 43.55 -14.61
CA GLU A 435 -45.21 42.63 -14.16
C GLU A 435 -44.49 42.00 -15.36
N TYR A 436 -45.21 41.60 -16.40
CA TYR A 436 -44.62 41.02 -17.62
C TYR A 436 -43.68 42.01 -18.34
N LEU A 437 -44.07 43.29 -18.42
CA LEU A 437 -43.23 44.35 -18.99
C LEU A 437 -41.93 44.59 -18.21
N LYS A 438 -41.77 44.11 -16.97
CA LYS A 438 -40.47 44.16 -16.27
C LYS A 438 -39.46 43.21 -16.90
N PHE A 439 -39.93 42.14 -17.53
CA PHE A 439 -39.08 41.18 -18.23
C PHE A 439 -38.94 41.53 -19.72
N GLU A 440 -40.03 41.92 -20.38
CA GLU A 440 -40.03 42.37 -21.78
C GLU A 440 -40.57 43.81 -21.92
N PRO A 441 -39.77 44.85 -21.66
CA PRO A 441 -40.23 46.24 -21.67
C PRO A 441 -40.80 46.74 -23.00
N GLY A 442 -40.46 46.07 -24.10
CA GLY A 442 -40.91 46.36 -25.47
C GLY A 442 -41.93 45.37 -26.02
N SER A 443 -42.67 44.65 -25.16
CA SER A 443 -43.74 43.78 -25.65
C SER A 443 -44.94 44.61 -26.13
N ASP A 444 -45.15 44.68 -27.45
CA ASP A 444 -46.30 45.35 -28.06
C ASP A 444 -47.62 44.66 -27.66
N GLU A 445 -47.62 43.33 -27.54
CA GLU A 445 -48.74 42.56 -27.01
C GLU A 445 -49.14 43.01 -25.59
N ALA A 446 -48.19 43.12 -24.67
CA ALA A 446 -48.46 43.54 -23.30
C ALA A 446 -48.97 45.00 -23.25
N LEU A 447 -48.38 45.90 -24.05
CA LEU A 447 -48.82 47.29 -24.17
C LEU A 447 -50.23 47.39 -24.76
N PHE A 448 -50.54 46.59 -25.77
CA PHE A 448 -51.89 46.50 -26.34
C PHE A 448 -52.91 46.03 -25.30
N TYR A 449 -52.64 44.92 -24.60
CA TYR A 449 -53.58 44.42 -23.59
C TYR A 449 -53.72 45.32 -22.37
N LEU A 450 -52.69 46.10 -22.02
CA LEU A 450 -52.84 47.19 -21.05
C LEU A 450 -53.79 48.27 -21.57
N GLY A 451 -53.56 48.77 -22.79
CA GLY A 451 -54.45 49.75 -23.42
C GLY A 451 -55.90 49.27 -23.49
N ALA A 452 -56.09 48.02 -23.91
CA ALA A 452 -57.41 47.38 -23.97
C ALA A 452 -58.04 47.22 -22.58
N SER A 453 -57.29 46.79 -21.57
CA SER A 453 -57.80 46.65 -20.19
C SER A 453 -58.19 48.00 -19.57
N TYR A 454 -57.45 49.08 -19.86
CA TYR A 454 -57.82 50.43 -19.43
C TYR A 454 -59.04 50.95 -20.19
N MET A 455 -59.17 50.62 -21.48
CA MET A 455 -60.33 50.97 -22.30
C MET A 455 -61.61 50.32 -21.75
N GLU A 456 -61.57 49.02 -21.40
CA GLU A 456 -62.70 48.30 -20.78
C GLU A 456 -63.06 48.88 -19.39
N GLN A 457 -62.08 49.40 -18.65
CA GLN A 457 -62.30 50.15 -17.41
C GLN A 457 -62.72 51.61 -17.62
N LYS A 458 -62.98 52.03 -18.86
CA LYS A 458 -63.36 53.40 -19.24
C LYS A 458 -62.30 54.46 -18.92
N GLN A 459 -61.06 54.06 -18.67
CA GLN A 459 -59.91 54.96 -18.50
C GLN A 459 -59.32 55.28 -19.88
N LEU A 460 -60.09 56.01 -20.68
CA LEU A 460 -59.85 56.18 -22.11
C LEU A 460 -58.53 56.91 -22.44
N ASP A 461 -58.13 57.89 -21.64
CA ASP A 461 -56.86 58.61 -21.86
C ASP A 461 -55.63 57.74 -21.57
N THR A 462 -55.69 56.94 -20.50
CA THR A 462 -54.64 55.96 -20.19
C THR A 462 -54.59 54.87 -21.27
N ALA A 463 -55.74 54.46 -21.81
CA ALA A 463 -55.81 53.52 -22.92
C ALA A 463 -55.09 54.07 -24.17
N ILE A 464 -55.36 55.32 -24.54
CA ILE A 464 -54.67 56.01 -25.65
C ILE A 464 -53.15 55.99 -25.42
N LEU A 465 -52.68 56.37 -24.23
CA LEU A 465 -51.25 56.37 -23.90
C LEU A 465 -50.59 54.99 -24.15
N TYR A 466 -51.21 53.91 -23.68
CA TYR A 466 -50.65 52.57 -23.86
C TYR A 466 -50.74 52.07 -25.30
N PHE A 467 -51.80 52.42 -26.04
CA PHE A 467 -51.86 52.11 -27.47
C PHE A 467 -50.86 52.92 -28.29
N GLU A 468 -50.60 54.18 -27.95
CA GLU A 468 -49.54 55.00 -28.57
C GLU A 468 -48.17 54.39 -28.31
N ARG A 469 -47.91 53.95 -27.07
CA ARG A 469 -46.70 53.20 -26.76
C ARG A 469 -46.61 51.90 -27.55
N CYS A 470 -47.71 51.16 -27.67
CA CYS A 470 -47.76 49.93 -28.47
C CYS A 470 -47.34 50.19 -29.93
N VAL A 471 -47.91 51.21 -30.59
CA VAL A 471 -47.57 51.52 -31.98
C VAL A 471 -46.19 52.16 -32.13
N SER A 472 -45.65 52.79 -31.08
CA SER A 472 -44.27 53.28 -31.09
C SER A 472 -43.24 52.13 -31.09
N VAL A 473 -43.57 51.01 -30.45
CA VAL A 473 -42.72 49.81 -30.40
C VAL A 473 -42.93 48.92 -31.63
N ASN A 474 -44.19 48.72 -32.03
CA ASN A 474 -44.56 48.01 -33.25
C ASN A 474 -45.49 48.88 -34.12
N PRO A 475 -44.93 49.64 -35.09
CA PRO A 475 -45.71 50.49 -36.01
C PRO A 475 -46.69 49.75 -36.92
N ASN A 476 -46.63 48.41 -36.94
CA ASN A 476 -47.50 47.56 -37.75
C ASN A 476 -48.57 46.85 -36.90
N HIS A 477 -48.75 47.23 -35.63
CA HIS A 477 -49.76 46.63 -34.75
C HIS A 477 -51.17 47.14 -35.09
N ALA A 478 -51.84 46.46 -36.03
CA ALA A 478 -53.09 46.93 -36.64
C ALA A 478 -54.25 47.16 -35.65
N LEU A 479 -54.40 46.31 -34.61
CA LEU A 479 -55.45 46.47 -33.60
C LEU A 479 -55.27 47.72 -32.72
N ALA A 480 -54.03 48.12 -32.43
CA ALA A 480 -53.71 49.30 -31.64
C ALA A 480 -53.99 50.57 -32.46
N HIS A 481 -53.60 50.59 -33.74
CA HIS A 481 -53.99 51.66 -34.67
C HIS A 481 -55.52 51.77 -34.80
N LEU A 482 -56.23 50.64 -34.87
CA LEU A 482 -57.69 50.66 -34.94
C LEU A 482 -58.31 51.28 -33.68
N ASN A 483 -57.88 50.84 -32.49
CA ASN A 483 -58.36 51.37 -31.22
C ASN A 483 -58.00 52.85 -31.05
N LEU A 484 -56.80 53.27 -31.44
CA LEU A 484 -56.42 54.70 -31.47
C LEU A 484 -57.31 55.49 -32.41
N GLY A 485 -57.57 55.00 -33.62
CA GLY A 485 -58.45 55.66 -34.58
C GLY A 485 -59.85 55.88 -34.02
N ILE A 486 -60.41 54.87 -33.35
CA ILE A 486 -61.73 54.95 -32.71
C ILE A 486 -61.72 55.89 -31.49
N LEU A 487 -60.69 55.81 -30.64
CA LEU A 487 -60.60 56.65 -29.43
C LEU A 487 -60.34 58.11 -29.78
N TYR A 488 -59.51 58.40 -30.78
CA TYR A 488 -59.29 59.75 -31.26
C TYR A 488 -60.56 60.35 -31.89
N ASP A 489 -61.33 59.55 -32.62
CA ASP A 489 -62.61 59.98 -33.19
C ASP A 489 -63.66 60.25 -32.09
N ARG A 490 -63.91 59.27 -31.22
CA ARG A 490 -65.08 59.28 -30.32
C ARG A 490 -64.84 59.93 -28.96
N HIS A 491 -63.62 59.87 -28.43
CA HIS A 491 -63.29 60.41 -27.10
C HIS A 491 -62.60 61.77 -27.21
N ARG A 492 -61.55 61.89 -28.03
CA ARG A 492 -60.79 63.15 -28.18
C ARG A 492 -61.35 64.09 -29.25
N ASN A 493 -62.22 63.61 -30.14
CA ASN A 493 -62.71 64.34 -31.30
C ASN A 493 -61.58 64.96 -32.16
N ASP A 494 -60.41 64.30 -32.17
CA ASP A 494 -59.25 64.66 -33.00
C ASP A 494 -59.34 63.87 -34.31
N LEU A 495 -60.12 64.42 -35.24
CA LEU A 495 -60.42 63.78 -36.52
C LEU A 495 -59.16 63.62 -37.40
N ALA A 496 -58.13 64.46 -37.21
CA ALA A 496 -56.90 64.37 -37.96
C ALA A 496 -56.12 63.10 -37.58
N LYS A 497 -55.87 62.91 -36.28
CA LYS A 497 -55.21 61.69 -35.76
C LYS A 497 -56.06 60.45 -35.99
N ALA A 498 -57.38 60.55 -35.82
CA ALA A 498 -58.28 59.44 -36.09
C ALA A 498 -58.14 58.94 -37.54
N ALA A 499 -58.15 59.83 -38.53
CA ALA A 499 -57.98 59.47 -39.92
C ALA A 499 -56.57 58.91 -40.22
N GLU A 500 -55.53 59.43 -39.58
CA GLU A 500 -54.16 58.91 -39.71
C GLU A 500 -54.06 57.44 -39.29
N HIS A 501 -54.49 57.12 -38.06
CA HIS A 501 -54.42 55.76 -37.56
C HIS A 501 -55.33 54.80 -38.37
N LEU A 502 -56.53 55.22 -38.77
CA LEU A 502 -57.41 54.39 -39.61
C LEU A 502 -56.82 54.12 -41.00
N ARG A 503 -56.15 55.10 -41.63
CA ARG A 503 -55.41 54.86 -42.90
C ARG A 503 -54.34 53.80 -42.70
N LYS A 504 -53.58 53.88 -41.60
CA LYS A 504 -52.55 52.90 -41.29
C LYS A 504 -53.13 51.49 -41.14
N VAL A 505 -54.29 51.32 -40.48
CA VAL A 505 -54.97 50.01 -40.40
C VAL A 505 -55.31 49.47 -41.79
N LYS A 506 -55.78 50.32 -42.70
CA LYS A 506 -56.07 49.93 -44.08
C LYS A 506 -54.81 49.48 -44.83
N GLU A 507 -53.72 50.23 -44.70
CA GLU A 507 -52.42 49.88 -45.30
C GLU A 507 -51.90 48.52 -44.82
N LEU A 508 -52.17 48.18 -43.56
CA LEU A 508 -51.81 46.90 -42.96
C LEU A 508 -52.74 45.75 -43.37
N GLY A 509 -53.73 45.98 -44.24
CA GLY A 509 -54.67 44.95 -44.71
C GLY A 509 -55.89 44.75 -43.82
N GLY A 510 -56.19 45.70 -42.93
CA GLY A 510 -57.32 45.64 -42.00
C GLY A 510 -56.92 45.13 -40.62
N ALA A 511 -57.91 44.92 -39.75
CA ALA A 511 -57.70 44.40 -38.41
C ALA A 511 -58.91 43.56 -37.95
N ASP A 512 -58.73 42.28 -37.66
CA ASP A 512 -59.77 41.34 -37.19
C ASP A 512 -61.14 41.56 -37.90
N LYS A 513 -62.20 41.93 -37.16
CA LYS A 513 -63.57 42.19 -37.67
C LYS A 513 -63.71 43.43 -38.57
N TYR A 514 -62.61 44.09 -38.90
CA TYR A 514 -62.54 45.33 -39.68
C TYR A 514 -61.72 45.10 -40.94
N SER A 515 -62.40 44.75 -42.03
CA SER A 515 -61.79 44.64 -43.35
C SER A 515 -61.23 45.99 -43.84
N PRO A 516 -60.28 46.01 -44.79
CA PRO A 516 -59.76 47.24 -45.39
C PRO A 516 -60.87 48.17 -45.89
N GLU A 517 -61.94 47.62 -46.47
CA GLU A 517 -63.08 48.36 -47.01
C GLU A 517 -63.88 49.03 -45.89
N ARG A 518 -64.12 48.30 -44.80
CA ARG A 518 -64.80 48.83 -43.61
C ARG A 518 -64.01 49.96 -42.98
N VAL A 519 -62.70 49.78 -42.83
CA VAL A 519 -61.79 50.81 -42.29
C VAL A 519 -61.71 52.01 -43.23
N GLN A 520 -61.72 51.79 -44.55
CA GLN A 520 -61.77 52.87 -45.53
C GLN A 520 -63.07 53.67 -45.43
N ALA A 521 -64.21 53.02 -45.22
CA ALA A 521 -65.47 53.71 -45.00
C ALA A 521 -65.41 54.59 -43.73
N MET A 522 -64.88 54.06 -42.63
CA MET A 522 -64.65 54.84 -41.40
C MET A 522 -63.69 56.03 -41.64
N THR A 523 -62.61 55.81 -42.38
CA THR A 523 -61.64 56.86 -42.71
C THR A 523 -62.29 57.98 -43.52
N ARG A 524 -63.12 57.64 -44.51
CA ARG A 524 -63.86 58.62 -45.32
C ARG A 524 -64.83 59.43 -44.48
N ASP A 525 -65.58 58.78 -43.59
CA ASP A 525 -66.50 59.45 -42.66
C ASP A 525 -65.76 60.48 -41.78
N VAL A 526 -64.63 60.08 -41.16
CA VAL A 526 -63.81 60.98 -40.34
C VAL A 526 -63.26 62.14 -41.16
N GLN A 527 -62.77 61.88 -42.38
CA GLN A 527 -62.26 62.93 -43.28
C GLN A 527 -63.35 63.89 -43.75
N GLU A 528 -64.55 63.38 -44.03
CA GLU A 528 -65.70 64.20 -44.38
C GLU A 528 -66.07 65.10 -43.21
N ARG A 529 -66.22 64.54 -42.00
CA ARG A 529 -66.46 65.33 -40.77
C ARG A 529 -65.39 66.38 -40.53
N ALA A 530 -64.11 66.05 -40.73
CA ALA A 530 -63.01 66.99 -40.61
C ALA A 530 -63.09 68.12 -41.65
N SER A 531 -63.37 67.79 -42.91
CA SER A 531 -63.53 68.76 -43.99
C SER A 531 -64.70 69.72 -43.74
N LEU A 532 -65.81 69.21 -43.19
CA LEU A 532 -66.98 69.99 -42.83
C LEU A 532 -66.72 70.89 -41.63
N ASN A 533 -65.97 70.42 -40.62
CA ASN A 533 -65.54 71.25 -39.49
C ASN A 533 -64.63 72.39 -39.93
N ALA A 534 -63.77 72.18 -40.94
CA ALA A 534 -62.85 73.22 -41.43
C ALA A 534 -63.56 74.37 -42.15
N VAL A 535 -64.66 74.08 -42.84
CA VAL A 535 -65.50 75.09 -43.52
C VAL A 535 -66.68 75.55 -42.65
N GLN A 536 -66.77 75.05 -41.42
CA GLN A 536 -67.82 75.44 -40.48
C GLN A 536 -67.62 76.92 -40.13
N ASN A 537 -68.64 77.73 -40.40
CA ASN A 537 -68.60 79.19 -40.30
C ASN A 537 -67.69 79.91 -41.32
N GLU A 538 -67.28 79.23 -42.40
CA GLU A 538 -66.67 79.91 -43.54
C GLU A 538 -67.70 80.84 -44.20
N THR A 539 -67.24 82.00 -44.66
CA THR A 539 -68.06 82.94 -45.42
C THR A 539 -67.87 82.68 -46.91
N PHE A 540 -68.91 82.17 -47.55
CA PHE A 540 -68.94 81.89 -48.98
C PHE A 540 -69.33 83.16 -49.75
N PRO A 541 -68.48 83.66 -50.65
CA PRO A 541 -68.81 84.82 -51.47
C PRO A 541 -69.87 84.44 -52.50
N VAL A 542 -71.02 85.10 -52.44
CA VAL A 542 -72.16 84.84 -53.31
C VAL A 542 -72.72 86.11 -53.92
N GLU A 543 -73.35 85.95 -55.09
CA GLU A 543 -74.21 86.94 -55.69
C GLU A 543 -75.66 86.52 -55.48
N HIS A 544 -76.42 87.33 -54.74
CA HIS A 544 -77.84 87.14 -54.49
C HIS A 544 -78.66 87.84 -55.59
N ARG A 545 -79.52 87.07 -56.29
CA ARG A 545 -80.32 87.55 -57.43
C ARG A 545 -81.76 87.88 -57.01
N HIS A 546 -82.21 89.09 -57.33
CA HIS A 546 -83.57 89.58 -57.12
C HIS A 546 -84.26 89.85 -58.46
N ALA A 547 -85.54 90.20 -58.44
CA ALA A 547 -86.35 90.36 -59.65
C ALA A 547 -85.80 91.39 -60.66
N PHE A 548 -85.06 92.41 -60.19
CA PHE A 548 -84.58 93.52 -61.02
C PHE A 548 -83.12 93.94 -60.77
N SER A 549 -82.39 93.27 -59.86
CA SER A 549 -81.00 93.59 -59.50
C SER A 549 -80.28 92.40 -58.84
N SER A 550 -78.97 92.51 -58.63
CA SER A 550 -78.18 91.57 -57.82
C SER A 550 -77.34 92.30 -56.79
N CYS A 551 -77.07 91.64 -55.65
CA CYS A 551 -76.19 92.14 -54.60
C CYS A 551 -75.13 91.10 -54.26
N ARG A 552 -73.92 91.56 -53.90
CA ARG A 552 -72.84 90.66 -53.47
C ARG A 552 -72.76 90.64 -51.95
N GLY A 553 -72.48 89.47 -51.39
CA GLY A 553 -72.35 89.31 -49.95
C GLY A 553 -71.71 88.00 -49.56
N GLY A 554 -71.59 87.82 -48.25
CA GLY A 554 -71.10 86.60 -47.63
C GLY A 554 -72.25 85.74 -47.14
N LEU A 555 -72.29 84.49 -47.57
CA LEU A 555 -73.20 83.46 -47.05
C LEU A 555 -72.45 82.61 -46.01
N VAL A 556 -73.02 82.45 -44.83
CA VAL A 556 -72.47 81.62 -43.76
C VAL A 556 -73.48 80.53 -43.42
N ILE A 557 -73.01 79.29 -43.36
CA ILE A 557 -73.80 78.13 -42.96
C ILE A 557 -73.44 77.80 -41.51
N THR A 558 -74.41 78.01 -40.61
CA THR A 558 -74.23 77.76 -39.17
C THR A 558 -74.98 76.49 -38.75
N GLN A 559 -74.81 76.06 -37.51
CA GLN A 559 -75.56 74.91 -36.98
C GLN A 559 -77.08 75.17 -36.87
N ASN A 560 -77.50 76.44 -36.74
CA ASN A 560 -78.88 76.81 -36.44
C ASN A 560 -79.64 77.32 -37.67
N GLY A 561 -78.94 77.70 -38.75
CA GLY A 561 -79.53 78.32 -39.92
C GLY A 561 -78.51 78.89 -40.88
N ILE A 562 -79.03 79.63 -41.86
CA ILE A 562 -78.27 80.23 -42.96
C ILE A 562 -78.29 81.74 -42.78
N GLU A 563 -77.12 82.35 -42.79
CA GLU A 563 -76.96 83.80 -42.67
C GLU A 563 -76.37 84.37 -43.97
N PHE A 564 -76.97 85.43 -44.50
CA PHE A 564 -76.42 86.20 -45.62
C PHE A 564 -76.19 87.64 -45.17
N LYS A 565 -74.96 88.13 -45.36
CA LYS A 565 -74.53 89.49 -45.02
C LYS A 565 -74.03 90.23 -46.24
N THR A 566 -74.55 91.43 -46.47
CA THR A 566 -74.13 92.35 -47.55
C THR A 566 -74.07 93.80 -47.04
N THR A 567 -73.31 94.65 -47.72
CA THR A 567 -73.19 96.08 -47.42
C THR A 567 -74.38 96.90 -47.90
N GLU A 568 -75.26 96.32 -48.71
CA GLU A 568 -76.51 96.95 -49.13
C GLU A 568 -77.53 96.91 -47.98
N THR A 569 -77.96 98.10 -47.54
CA THR A 569 -78.97 98.28 -46.51
C THR A 569 -80.26 97.56 -46.93
N ASP A 570 -80.75 96.67 -46.06
CA ASP A 570 -81.97 95.84 -46.21
C ASP A 570 -81.86 94.50 -46.95
N HIS A 571 -80.66 94.07 -47.37
CA HIS A 571 -80.48 92.80 -48.08
C HIS A 571 -79.82 91.67 -47.26
N SER A 572 -79.41 91.94 -46.02
CA SER A 572 -78.89 90.90 -45.10
C SER A 572 -80.02 90.15 -44.40
N PHE A 573 -79.88 88.85 -44.18
CA PHE A 573 -80.89 88.05 -43.47
C PHE A 573 -80.30 86.84 -42.73
N TYR A 574 -81.12 86.28 -41.85
CA TYR A 574 -80.91 84.98 -41.22
C TYR A 574 -82.18 84.15 -41.33
N GLU A 575 -82.07 82.90 -41.76
CA GLU A 575 -83.19 81.95 -41.79
C GLU A 575 -82.78 80.66 -41.07
N ALA A 576 -83.52 80.31 -40.02
CA ALA A 576 -83.34 79.04 -39.32
C ALA A 576 -83.74 77.86 -40.20
N TYR A 577 -83.09 76.70 -40.05
CA TYR A 577 -83.39 75.53 -40.89
C TYR A 577 -84.87 75.10 -40.83
N GLY A 578 -85.49 75.19 -39.65
CA GLY A 578 -86.92 74.87 -39.48
C GLY A 578 -87.89 75.82 -40.22
N ALA A 579 -87.43 77.01 -40.64
CA ALA A 579 -88.23 77.97 -41.40
C ALA A 579 -88.14 77.73 -42.93
N LEU A 580 -87.27 76.81 -43.36
CA LEU A 580 -87.07 76.50 -44.78
C LEU A 580 -88.11 75.49 -45.26
N ARG A 581 -88.75 75.78 -46.38
CA ARG A 581 -89.61 74.85 -47.13
C ARG A 581 -88.79 74.03 -48.12
N THR A 582 -87.83 74.66 -48.79
CA THR A 582 -86.89 73.97 -49.71
C THR A 582 -85.52 74.59 -49.60
N PHE A 583 -84.48 73.75 -49.54
CA PHE A 583 -83.09 74.14 -49.67
C PHE A 583 -82.46 73.27 -50.76
N SER A 584 -82.17 73.85 -51.92
CA SER A 584 -81.65 73.12 -53.08
C SER A 584 -80.39 73.78 -53.58
N VAL A 585 -79.34 72.99 -53.77
CA VAL A 585 -78.09 73.45 -54.38
C VAL A 585 -77.83 72.62 -55.62
N GLN A 586 -77.67 73.22 -56.79
CA GLN A 586 -77.35 72.56 -58.05
C GLN A 586 -76.15 73.25 -58.69
N GLY A 587 -75.01 72.55 -58.80
CA GLY A 587 -73.74 73.19 -59.15
C GLY A 587 -73.40 74.28 -58.14
N ASP A 588 -73.13 75.48 -58.65
CA ASP A 588 -72.86 76.71 -57.88
C ASP A 588 -74.08 77.65 -57.82
N GLU A 589 -75.29 77.11 -57.97
CA GLU A 589 -76.55 77.83 -57.75
C GLU A 589 -77.26 77.26 -56.51
N LEU A 590 -77.61 78.14 -55.57
CA LEU A 590 -78.38 77.83 -54.37
C LEU A 590 -79.74 78.51 -54.44
N SER A 591 -80.81 77.74 -54.24
CA SER A 591 -82.18 78.24 -54.13
C SER A 591 -82.80 77.85 -52.79
N ILE A 592 -83.27 78.86 -52.07
CA ILE A 592 -83.93 78.73 -50.78
C ILE A 592 -85.37 79.22 -50.93
N LYS A 593 -86.33 78.45 -50.42
CA LYS A 593 -87.71 78.93 -50.18
C LYS A 593 -88.05 78.74 -48.72
N THR A 594 -88.62 79.77 -48.11
CA THR A 594 -89.11 79.69 -46.72
C THR A 594 -90.57 79.29 -46.69
N GLN A 595 -91.07 78.92 -45.50
CA GLN A 595 -92.50 78.61 -45.29
C GLN A 595 -93.41 79.80 -45.61
N ASN A 596 -92.91 81.03 -45.42
CA ASN A 596 -93.62 82.28 -45.76
C ASN A 596 -93.50 82.66 -47.26
N ASN A 597 -93.18 81.69 -48.13
CA ASN A 597 -93.02 81.85 -49.58
C ASN A 597 -91.94 82.87 -50.03
N LYS A 598 -91.02 83.30 -49.15
CA LYS A 598 -89.85 84.07 -49.59
C LYS A 598 -88.93 83.17 -50.40
N ARG A 599 -88.35 83.71 -51.47
CA ARG A 599 -87.41 83.00 -52.34
C ARG A 599 -86.09 83.75 -52.38
N TYR A 600 -85.00 83.05 -52.12
CA TYR A 600 -83.64 83.57 -52.22
C TYR A 600 -82.88 82.70 -53.23
N ASN A 601 -82.20 83.33 -54.19
CA ASN A 601 -81.40 82.64 -55.19
C ASN A 601 -79.98 83.21 -55.17
N PHE A 602 -78.99 82.34 -55.03
CA PHE A 602 -77.59 82.70 -54.92
C PHE A 602 -76.76 82.00 -55.98
N HIS A 603 -75.82 82.73 -56.57
CA HIS A 603 -74.74 82.19 -57.38
C HIS A 603 -73.44 82.26 -56.58
N PHE A 604 -72.75 81.14 -56.39
CA PHE A 604 -71.45 81.14 -55.73
C PHE A 604 -70.38 81.70 -56.65
N LEU A 605 -69.60 82.67 -56.15
CA LEU A 605 -68.58 83.36 -56.95
C LEU A 605 -67.31 82.54 -57.13
N LYS A 606 -67.13 81.48 -56.35
CA LYS A 606 -66.03 80.52 -56.48
C LYS A 606 -66.57 79.17 -56.89
N GLU A 607 -65.96 78.58 -57.90
CA GLU A 607 -66.32 77.26 -58.40
C GLU A 607 -66.19 76.21 -57.30
N GLY A 608 -67.24 75.39 -57.13
CA GLY A 608 -67.27 74.27 -56.18
C GLY A 608 -67.72 74.63 -54.75
N ASP A 609 -67.92 75.92 -54.43
CA ASP A 609 -68.45 76.32 -53.13
C ASP A 609 -69.91 75.84 -52.93
N GLY A 610 -70.71 75.73 -53.99
CA GLY A 610 -72.04 75.13 -53.91
C GLY A 610 -72.00 73.68 -53.42
N SER A 611 -71.02 72.89 -53.86
CA SER A 611 -70.83 71.52 -53.39
C SER A 611 -70.39 71.43 -51.92
N LYS A 612 -69.66 72.43 -51.41
CA LYS A 612 -69.30 72.51 -49.98
C LYS A 612 -70.52 72.88 -49.14
N VAL A 613 -71.28 73.89 -49.56
CA VAL A 613 -72.50 74.34 -48.88
C VAL A 613 -73.56 73.25 -48.87
N ARG A 614 -73.75 72.52 -49.98
CA ARG A 614 -74.69 71.38 -50.03
C ARG A 614 -74.36 70.33 -48.97
N ARG A 615 -73.08 69.94 -48.86
CA ARG A 615 -72.62 68.94 -47.88
C ARG A 615 -72.71 69.46 -46.44
N LEU A 616 -72.30 70.71 -46.20
CA LEU A 616 -72.35 71.34 -44.88
C LEU A 616 -73.79 71.56 -44.39
N ALA A 617 -74.68 72.06 -45.24
CA ALA A 617 -76.09 72.21 -44.90
C ALA A 617 -76.79 70.86 -44.70
N GLY A 618 -76.44 69.85 -45.51
CA GLY A 618 -76.93 68.47 -45.35
C GLY A 618 -76.72 67.91 -43.94
N ARG A 619 -75.61 68.27 -43.27
CA ARG A 619 -75.33 67.88 -41.88
C ARG A 619 -76.39 68.39 -40.89
N TYR A 620 -76.99 69.55 -41.16
CA TYR A 620 -77.92 70.22 -40.26
C TYR A 620 -79.39 70.06 -40.67
N THR A 621 -79.66 69.86 -41.95
CA THR A 621 -81.03 69.70 -42.49
C THR A 621 -81.57 68.27 -42.37
N LEU A 622 -80.70 67.27 -42.15
CA LEU A 622 -81.08 65.86 -41.97
C LEU A 622 -81.78 65.52 -40.64
N VAL A 623 -82.04 66.51 -39.76
CA VAL A 623 -82.91 66.32 -38.59
C VAL A 623 -84.41 66.39 -38.95
N THR A 624 -84.72 66.73 -40.21
CA THR A 624 -86.08 66.70 -40.75
C THR A 624 -86.05 66.12 -42.18
N GLN A 625 -85.86 64.79 -42.28
CA GLN A 625 -86.39 64.03 -43.42
C GLN A 625 -87.84 63.66 -43.15
#